data_AF-A0A1R0H579-F1
#
_entry.id   AF-A0A1R0H579-F1
#
_cell.length_a   1.000
_cell.length_b   1.000
_cell.length_c   1.000
_cell.angle_alpha   90.00
_cell.angle_beta   90.00
_cell.angle_gamma   90.00
#
_symmetry.space_group_name_H-M   'P 1'
#
loop_
_entity.id
_entity.type
_entity.pdbx_description
1 polymer ?
#
loop_
_entity_poly.entity_id
_entity_poly.type
_entity_poly.pdbx_seq_one_letter_code
_entity_poly.pdbx_strand_id
1 'polypeptide(L)'
;MVVQVSPPSSHQVSRYLSLICEKEGVNIDSWGLTSIANNTECDLRSCINILQYWNFSNSENKNSGFVNSGVNYKDTHTPLFTAWESIFTEPNSKNYKQYMQKFDRSTYREKFTTNLVNLLRKVDDYDKLMQGVFENYLKMETKDLTYKVISNLSSDWFSFYDKVDLYIKSNPSNGFILWDYLPQTFVAVNKACGRPLGLTGVDFTWPKTDQQENELKKKFMSTAAIFLDGIGGGGTRNMWDMKSFSFFIYRGNEDEFEQTSGGYV
;
A
#
# COMPACT_ATOMS: atom_id res chain seq x y z
N MET A 1 -1.00 22.20 26.47
CA MET A 1 -1.23 22.87 25.17
C MET A 1 -0.54 22.02 24.12
N VAL A 2 -1.31 21.30 23.30
CA VAL A 2 -0.76 20.49 22.20
C VAL A 2 -0.72 21.39 20.97
N VAL A 3 0.48 21.71 20.49
CA VAL A 3 0.67 22.51 19.27
C VAL A 3 0.78 21.52 18.10
N GLN A 4 -0.20 21.52 17.21
CA GLN A 4 -0.11 20.78 15.96
C GLN A 4 0.77 21.56 14.99
N VAL A 5 1.81 20.91 14.48
CA VAL A 5 2.70 21.45 13.44
C VAL A 5 2.30 20.81 12.11
N SER A 6 1.83 21.62 11.18
CA SER A 6 1.52 21.15 9.82
C SER A 6 2.80 20.87 9.04
N PRO A 7 2.83 19.84 8.18
CA PRO A 7 3.99 19.56 7.34
C PRO A 7 4.24 20.73 6.37
N PRO A 8 5.52 21.10 6.15
CA PRO A 8 5.87 22.17 5.24
C PRO A 8 5.59 21.78 3.78
N SER A 9 5.32 22.77 2.92
CA SER A 9 5.17 22.51 1.48
C SER A 9 6.53 22.17 0.85
N SER A 10 6.55 21.28 -0.14
CA SER A 10 7.74 20.93 -0.93
C SER A 10 8.50 22.15 -1.46
N HIS A 11 7.78 23.18 -1.90
CA HIS A 11 8.38 24.44 -2.37
C HIS A 11 9.08 25.24 -1.26
N GLN A 12 8.55 25.20 -0.03
CA GLN A 12 9.17 25.86 1.10
C GLN A 12 10.46 25.14 1.49
N VAL A 13 10.40 23.80 1.54
CA VAL A 13 11.57 22.95 1.80
C VAL A 13 12.65 23.18 0.74
N SER A 14 12.32 23.13 -0.55
CA SER A 14 13.31 23.35 -1.62
C SER A 14 13.96 24.74 -1.55
N ARG A 15 13.20 25.79 -1.17
CA ARG A 15 13.75 27.13 -0.93
C ARG A 15 14.74 27.15 0.24
N TYR A 16 14.42 26.50 1.36
CA TYR A 16 15.35 26.41 2.49
C TYR A 16 16.62 25.63 2.11
N LEU A 17 16.47 24.53 1.37
CA LEU A 17 17.61 23.75 0.89
C LEU A 17 18.49 24.57 -0.05
N SER A 18 17.92 25.40 -0.93
CA SER A 18 18.66 26.31 -1.81
C SER A 18 19.54 27.28 -1.01
N LEU A 19 19.02 27.85 0.07
CA LEU A 19 19.78 28.74 0.95
C LEU A 19 20.94 28.02 1.65
N ILE A 20 20.74 26.75 2.02
CA ILE A 20 21.80 25.93 2.62
C ILE A 20 22.87 25.62 1.57
N CYS A 21 22.46 25.23 0.35
CA CYS A 21 23.36 24.95 -0.75
C CYS A 21 24.22 26.17 -1.14
N GLU A 22 23.63 27.38 -1.17
CA GLU A 22 24.36 28.62 -1.42
C GLU A 22 25.43 28.89 -0.35
N LYS A 23 25.13 28.60 0.93
CA LYS A 23 26.08 28.78 2.04
C LYS A 23 27.19 27.73 2.05
N GLU A 24 26.87 26.50 1.71
CA GLU A 24 27.80 25.36 1.74
C GLU A 24 28.55 25.14 0.40
N GLY A 25 28.27 25.96 -0.63
CA GLY A 25 28.92 25.85 -1.94
C GLY A 25 28.52 24.61 -2.75
N VAL A 26 27.35 24.04 -2.46
CA VAL A 26 26.83 22.81 -3.06
C VAL A 26 26.02 23.16 -4.32
N ASN A 27 26.48 22.75 -5.51
CA ASN A 27 25.81 23.08 -6.77
C ASN A 27 24.75 22.03 -7.15
N ILE A 28 23.50 22.25 -6.73
CA ILE A 28 22.36 21.40 -7.10
C ILE A 28 21.30 22.25 -7.80
N ASP A 29 20.79 21.73 -8.91
CA ASP A 29 19.71 22.37 -9.66
C ASP A 29 18.41 22.47 -8.84
N SER A 30 17.62 23.51 -9.08
CA SER A 30 16.33 23.76 -8.41
C SER A 30 15.36 22.57 -8.57
N TRP A 31 15.41 21.90 -9.72
CA TRP A 31 14.65 20.67 -9.93
C TRP A 31 15.13 19.50 -9.06
N GLY A 32 16.45 19.39 -8.84
CA GLY A 32 17.04 18.42 -7.92
C GLY A 32 16.59 18.63 -6.48
N LEU A 33 16.61 19.88 -6.01
CA LEU A 33 16.15 20.23 -4.65
C LEU A 33 14.66 19.94 -4.44
N THR A 34 13.83 20.24 -5.44
CA THR A 34 12.39 19.92 -5.40
C THR A 34 12.15 18.41 -5.43
N SER A 35 12.96 17.66 -6.17
CA SER A 35 12.89 16.20 -6.20
C SER A 35 13.27 15.58 -4.85
N ILE A 36 14.30 16.10 -4.18
CA ILE A 36 14.66 15.66 -2.81
C ILE A 36 13.47 15.89 -1.86
N ALA A 37 12.92 17.11 -1.86
CA ALA A 37 11.81 17.48 -0.98
C ALA A 37 10.58 16.58 -1.18
N ASN A 38 10.25 16.25 -2.43
CA ASN A 38 9.15 15.34 -2.75
C ASN A 38 9.44 13.90 -2.31
N ASN A 39 10.67 13.41 -2.52
CA ASN A 39 11.06 12.03 -2.22
C ASN A 39 11.20 11.77 -0.71
N THR A 40 11.46 12.79 0.10
CA THR A 40 11.56 12.67 1.56
C THR A 40 10.30 13.13 2.28
N GLU A 41 9.16 13.23 1.60
CA GLU A 41 7.89 13.70 2.17
C GLU A 41 8.01 15.04 2.93
N CYS A 42 8.88 15.93 2.44
CA CYS A 42 9.19 17.22 3.05
C CYS A 42 9.83 17.16 4.45
N ASP A 43 10.41 16.02 4.86
CA ASP A 43 11.26 15.91 6.05
C ASP A 43 12.62 16.59 5.83
N LEU A 44 12.83 17.71 6.54
CA LEU A 44 14.05 18.51 6.49
C LEU A 44 15.30 17.71 6.91
N ARG A 45 15.20 16.80 7.89
CA ARG A 45 16.37 16.05 8.36
C ARG A 45 16.84 15.06 7.29
N SER A 46 15.89 14.36 6.68
CA SER A 46 16.13 13.47 5.56
C SER A 46 16.67 14.22 4.34
N CYS A 47 16.11 15.38 4.00
CA CYS A 47 16.61 16.24 2.93
C CYS A 47 18.08 16.63 3.13
N ILE A 48 18.44 17.10 4.33
CA ILE A 48 19.80 17.54 4.65
C ILE A 48 20.78 16.36 4.62
N ASN A 49 20.39 15.18 5.13
CA ASN A 49 21.25 13.99 5.09
C ASN A 49 21.58 13.58 3.65
N ILE A 50 20.61 13.68 2.73
CA ILE A 50 20.83 13.42 1.31
C ILE A 50 21.80 14.45 0.70
N LEU A 51 21.63 15.73 1.03
CA LEU A 51 22.55 16.78 0.59
C LEU A 51 23.97 16.60 1.11
N GLN A 52 24.12 16.22 2.38
CA GLN A 52 25.41 15.93 3.00
C GLN A 52 26.09 14.73 2.34
N TYR A 53 25.33 13.65 2.11
CA TYR A 53 25.82 12.49 1.37
C TYR A 53 26.25 12.86 -0.05
N TRP A 54 25.45 13.67 -0.74
CA TRP A 54 25.76 14.13 -2.09
C TRP A 54 27.04 14.97 -2.13
N ASN A 55 27.20 15.92 -1.21
CA ASN A 55 28.39 16.75 -1.13
C ASN A 55 29.65 15.92 -0.83
N PHE A 56 29.55 14.93 0.05
CA PHE A 56 30.64 14.00 0.33
C PHE A 56 30.99 13.12 -0.88
N SER A 57 29.97 12.53 -1.53
CA SER A 57 30.15 11.62 -2.65
C SER A 57 30.65 12.32 -3.94
N ASN A 58 30.30 13.59 -4.16
CA ASN A 58 30.70 14.34 -5.35
C ASN A 58 32.06 15.05 -5.23
N SER A 59 32.77 14.88 -4.12
CA SER A 59 34.17 15.31 -4.00
C SER A 59 35.05 14.68 -5.09
N GLU A 60 34.69 13.50 -5.62
CA GLU A 60 35.47 12.79 -6.65
C GLU A 60 34.91 12.92 -8.10
N ASN A 61 33.66 13.37 -8.30
CA ASN A 61 33.00 13.35 -9.62
C ASN A 61 32.06 14.55 -9.88
N LYS A 62 32.65 15.75 -9.95
CA LYS A 62 31.95 17.06 -10.06
C LYS A 62 31.09 17.27 -11.32
N ASN A 63 31.08 16.35 -12.27
CA ASN A 63 30.41 16.52 -13.58
C ASN A 63 29.11 15.71 -13.74
N SER A 64 28.71 14.91 -12.75
CA SER A 64 27.42 14.20 -12.80
C SER A 64 26.34 15.03 -12.11
N GLY A 65 25.32 15.44 -12.85
CA GLY A 65 24.15 16.13 -12.28
C GLY A 65 23.45 15.25 -11.25
N PHE A 66 22.91 15.86 -10.19
CA PHE A 66 22.30 15.21 -9.01
C PHE A 66 21.45 13.97 -9.32
N VAL A 67 20.66 13.99 -10.40
CA VAL A 67 19.76 12.90 -10.78
C VAL A 67 20.45 11.73 -11.50
N ASN A 68 21.57 11.98 -12.18
CA ASN A 68 22.36 10.95 -12.86
C ASN A 68 23.37 10.27 -11.93
N SER A 69 23.72 10.89 -10.79
CA SER A 69 24.74 10.39 -9.86
C SER A 69 24.31 9.15 -9.06
N GLY A 70 23.10 8.64 -9.28
CA GLY A 70 22.62 7.47 -8.54
C GLY A 70 22.64 7.74 -7.05
N VAL A 71 22.00 8.85 -6.61
CA VAL A 71 21.65 9.03 -5.20
C VAL A 71 20.81 7.82 -4.84
N ASN A 72 21.47 6.81 -4.28
CA ASN A 72 20.83 5.63 -3.73
C ASN A 72 20.11 6.14 -2.50
N TYR A 73 18.87 6.51 -2.72
CA TYR A 73 17.85 6.60 -1.71
C TYR A 73 17.72 5.21 -1.07
N LYS A 74 18.67 4.86 -0.20
CA LYS A 74 18.77 3.55 0.44
C LYS A 74 17.49 3.25 1.23
N ASP A 75 16.82 4.32 1.69
CA ASP A 75 15.66 4.29 2.57
C ASP A 75 14.53 5.21 2.06
N THR A 76 14.35 5.38 0.74
CA THR A 76 13.10 5.99 0.25
C THR A 76 12.07 4.88 0.09
N HIS A 77 11.20 4.76 1.09
CA HIS A 77 9.95 4.02 0.93
C HIS A 77 9.23 4.60 -0.27
N THR A 78 8.84 3.75 -1.21
CA THR A 78 7.98 4.21 -2.28
C THR A 78 6.63 4.55 -1.68
N PRO A 79 6.12 5.79 -1.87
CA PRO A 79 4.85 6.17 -1.27
C PRO A 79 3.75 5.22 -1.78
N LEU A 80 2.86 4.82 -0.88
CA LEU A 80 1.82 3.82 -1.17
C LEU A 80 1.01 4.17 -2.42
N PHE A 81 0.77 5.45 -2.66
CA PHE A 81 0.05 5.92 -3.85
C PHE A 81 0.79 5.62 -5.16
N THR A 82 2.11 5.85 -5.21
CA THR A 82 2.92 5.51 -6.37
C THR A 82 3.00 3.99 -6.56
N ALA A 83 3.00 3.22 -5.47
CA ALA A 83 2.93 1.77 -5.54
C ALA A 83 1.58 1.30 -6.12
N TRP A 84 0.45 1.81 -5.63
CA TRP A 84 -0.88 1.52 -6.20
C TRP A 84 -0.99 1.94 -7.67
N GLU A 85 -0.50 3.11 -8.03
CA GLU A 85 -0.47 3.57 -9.41
C GLU A 85 0.30 2.59 -10.29
N SER A 86 1.46 2.11 -9.83
CA SER A 86 2.27 1.14 -10.57
C SER A 86 1.59 -0.24 -10.69
N ILE A 87 0.86 -0.67 -9.66
CA ILE A 87 0.10 -1.94 -9.66
C ILE A 87 -1.06 -1.86 -10.66
N PHE A 88 -1.74 -0.72 -10.75
CA PHE A 88 -2.92 -0.54 -11.60
C PHE A 88 -2.60 -0.02 -13.01
N THR A 89 -1.35 0.37 -13.28
CA THR A 89 -0.92 0.82 -14.60
C THR A 89 -0.42 -0.35 -15.44
N GLU A 90 -1.03 -0.54 -16.61
CA GLU A 90 -0.54 -1.46 -17.62
C GLU A 90 0.63 -0.81 -18.39
N PRO A 91 1.65 -1.59 -18.79
CA PRO A 91 2.68 -1.15 -19.72
C PRO A 91 2.10 -0.62 -21.06
N ASN A 92 1.81 0.68 -21.14
CA ASN A 92 1.22 1.36 -22.31
C ASN A 92 2.28 1.67 -23.40
N SER A 93 1.85 1.86 -24.66
CA SER A 93 2.70 2.22 -25.81
C SER A 93 3.46 3.56 -25.65
N LYS A 94 2.97 4.46 -24.80
CA LYS A 94 3.69 5.71 -24.44
C LYS A 94 4.90 5.42 -23.53
N ASN A 95 4.72 4.56 -22.53
CA ASN A 95 5.82 4.07 -21.67
C ASN A 95 6.73 3.12 -22.45
N TYR A 96 6.18 2.37 -23.42
CA TYR A 96 6.95 1.54 -24.35
C TYR A 96 7.96 2.36 -25.15
N LYS A 97 7.59 3.55 -25.68
CA LYS A 97 8.55 4.42 -26.39
C LYS A 97 9.67 4.95 -25.49
N GLN A 98 9.38 5.19 -24.21
CA GLN A 98 10.37 5.65 -23.23
C GLN A 98 11.35 4.54 -22.83
N TYR A 99 10.90 3.28 -22.83
CA TYR A 99 11.70 2.10 -22.52
C TYR A 99 12.29 1.37 -23.74
N MET A 100 11.99 1.80 -24.98
CA MET A 100 12.43 1.06 -26.15
C MET A 100 12.73 1.86 -27.43
N GLN A 101 13.97 1.68 -27.86
CA GLN A 101 14.39 1.64 -29.26
C GLN A 101 14.90 0.23 -29.69
N LYS A 102 14.86 -0.83 -28.84
CA LYS A 102 15.75 -2.02 -29.05
C LYS A 102 15.24 -3.45 -28.69
N PHE A 103 14.02 -3.70 -28.23
CA PHE A 103 13.61 -5.05 -27.73
C PHE A 103 12.24 -5.52 -28.30
N ASP A 104 11.80 -6.75 -27.96
CA ASP A 104 10.48 -7.28 -28.32
C ASP A 104 9.41 -7.01 -27.24
N ARG A 105 8.12 -7.04 -27.63
CA ARG A 105 6.97 -6.79 -26.74
C ARG A 105 6.89 -7.77 -25.55
N SER A 106 7.30 -9.03 -25.73
CA SER A 106 7.33 -10.05 -24.66
C SER A 106 8.38 -9.72 -23.59
N THR A 107 9.60 -9.40 -24.02
CA THR A 107 10.71 -9.01 -23.14
C THR A 107 10.41 -7.74 -22.35
N TYR A 108 9.65 -6.81 -22.93
CA TYR A 108 9.20 -5.60 -22.23
C TYR A 108 8.27 -5.92 -21.06
N ARG A 109 7.32 -6.85 -21.23
CA ARG A 109 6.39 -7.23 -20.15
C ARG A 109 7.11 -7.91 -18.99
N GLU A 110 8.10 -8.75 -19.29
CA GLU A 110 8.94 -9.40 -18.28
C GLU A 110 9.74 -8.35 -17.50
N LYS A 111 10.43 -7.44 -18.19
CA LYS A 111 11.18 -6.33 -17.56
C LYS A 111 10.29 -5.39 -16.74
N PHE A 112 9.08 -5.11 -17.22
CA PHE A 112 8.11 -4.33 -16.46
C PHE A 112 7.73 -5.05 -15.16
N THR A 113 7.47 -6.37 -15.24
CA THR A 113 7.13 -7.18 -14.07
C THR A 113 8.28 -7.21 -13.05
N THR A 114 9.53 -7.39 -13.51
CA THR A 114 10.69 -7.36 -12.61
C THR A 114 10.88 -5.99 -11.96
N ASN A 115 10.65 -4.91 -12.71
CA ASN A 115 10.72 -3.55 -12.18
C ASN A 115 9.61 -3.28 -11.16
N LEU A 116 8.40 -3.77 -11.41
CA LEU A 116 7.28 -3.68 -10.48
C LEU A 116 7.60 -4.43 -9.19
N VAL A 117 8.10 -5.67 -9.25
CA VAL A 117 8.51 -6.43 -8.06
C VAL A 117 9.61 -5.69 -7.29
N ASN A 118 10.60 -5.12 -7.99
CA ASN A 118 11.65 -4.32 -7.35
C ASN A 118 11.13 -3.03 -6.70
N LEU A 119 10.05 -2.44 -7.24
CA LEU A 119 9.38 -1.30 -6.65
C LEU A 119 8.62 -1.73 -5.39
N LEU A 120 7.85 -2.82 -5.46
CA LEU A 120 7.09 -3.34 -4.33
C LEU A 120 7.96 -3.80 -3.17
N ARG A 121 9.15 -4.33 -3.46
CA ARG A 121 10.15 -4.67 -2.44
C ARG A 121 10.62 -3.46 -1.60
N LYS A 122 10.44 -2.24 -2.10
CA LYS A 122 10.75 -0.98 -1.38
C LYS A 122 9.55 -0.44 -0.60
N VAL A 123 8.40 -1.11 -0.66
CA VAL A 123 7.23 -0.79 0.15
C VAL A 123 7.35 -1.56 1.45
N ASP A 124 7.25 -0.86 2.57
CA ASP A 124 7.34 -1.47 3.91
C ASP A 124 5.98 -1.93 4.45
N ASP A 125 4.90 -1.36 3.91
CA ASP A 125 3.53 -1.56 4.41
C ASP A 125 2.69 -2.33 3.39
N TYR A 126 2.90 -3.64 3.33
CA TYR A 126 2.17 -4.54 2.44
C TYR A 126 0.71 -4.73 2.85
N ASP A 127 0.40 -4.62 4.15
CA ASP A 127 -0.96 -4.71 4.67
C ASP A 127 -1.83 -3.58 4.12
N LYS A 128 -1.40 -2.32 4.28
CA LYS A 128 -2.12 -1.19 3.68
C LYS A 128 -2.13 -1.25 2.17
N LEU A 129 -1.04 -1.71 1.55
CA LEU A 129 -0.96 -1.86 0.11
C LEU A 129 -2.03 -2.84 -0.40
N MET A 130 -2.16 -4.02 0.22
CA MET A 130 -3.16 -5.02 -0.14
C MET A 130 -4.57 -4.51 0.12
N GLN A 131 -4.81 -3.84 1.25
CA GLN A 131 -6.12 -3.27 1.55
C GLN A 131 -6.54 -2.23 0.51
N GLY A 132 -5.62 -1.35 0.09
CA GLY A 132 -5.91 -0.37 -0.96
C GLY A 132 -6.16 -1.01 -2.32
N VAL A 133 -5.53 -2.16 -2.59
CA VAL A 133 -5.86 -2.97 -3.77
C VAL A 133 -7.25 -3.57 -3.63
N PHE A 134 -7.58 -4.16 -2.49
CA PHE A 134 -8.86 -4.82 -2.23
C PHE A 134 -10.06 -3.85 -2.29
N GLU A 135 -9.90 -2.61 -1.87
CA GLU A 135 -11.00 -1.63 -1.97
C GLU A 135 -11.22 -1.11 -3.41
N ASN A 136 -10.17 -1.12 -4.22
CA ASN A 136 -10.20 -0.46 -5.52
C ASN A 136 -10.22 -1.44 -6.71
N TYR A 137 -9.89 -2.73 -6.54
CA TYR A 137 -9.83 -3.68 -7.68
C TYR A 137 -11.16 -3.83 -8.43
N LEU A 138 -12.31 -3.70 -7.74
CA LEU A 138 -13.64 -3.73 -8.36
C LEU A 138 -13.97 -2.45 -9.12
N LYS A 139 -13.40 -1.31 -8.71
CA LYS A 139 -13.58 -0.03 -9.40
C LYS A 139 -12.74 0.07 -10.67
N MET A 140 -11.72 -0.78 -10.77
CA MET A 140 -10.89 -0.87 -11.97
C MET A 140 -11.70 -1.58 -13.05
N GLU A 141 -12.05 -0.85 -14.11
CA GLU A 141 -12.69 -1.43 -15.28
C GLU A 141 -11.78 -2.51 -15.89
N THR A 142 -12.23 -3.77 -15.85
CA THR A 142 -11.54 -4.88 -16.49
C THR A 142 -11.96 -5.03 -17.93
N LYS A 143 -11.03 -5.49 -18.77
CA LYS A 143 -11.29 -5.79 -20.20
C LYS A 143 -12.30 -6.93 -20.37
N ASP A 144 -12.45 -7.79 -19.36
CA ASP A 144 -13.35 -8.94 -19.39
C ASP A 144 -14.74 -8.59 -18.87
N LEU A 145 -15.75 -8.65 -19.76
CA LEU A 145 -17.16 -8.47 -19.41
C LEU A 145 -17.75 -9.64 -18.61
N THR A 146 -17.03 -10.76 -18.51
CA THR A 146 -17.52 -11.99 -17.86
C THR A 146 -17.16 -12.09 -16.38
N TYR A 147 -16.44 -11.12 -15.82
CA TYR A 147 -15.98 -11.05 -14.42
C TYR A 147 -15.18 -12.28 -13.90
N LYS A 148 -14.95 -13.31 -14.73
CA LYS A 148 -14.23 -14.54 -14.36
C LYS A 148 -12.80 -14.29 -13.91
N VAL A 149 -12.12 -13.34 -14.55
CA VAL A 149 -10.74 -13.00 -14.17
C VAL A 149 -10.69 -12.33 -12.81
N ILE A 150 -11.67 -11.48 -12.49
CA ILE A 150 -11.81 -10.86 -11.18
C ILE A 150 -12.17 -11.90 -10.11
N SER A 151 -13.10 -12.82 -10.41
CA SER A 151 -13.48 -13.87 -9.44
C SER A 151 -12.32 -14.79 -9.11
N ASN A 152 -11.53 -15.19 -10.11
CA ASN A 152 -10.34 -16.02 -9.89
C ASN A 152 -9.24 -15.24 -9.15
N LEU A 153 -9.08 -13.95 -9.44
CA LEU A 153 -8.15 -13.09 -8.70
C LEU A 153 -8.49 -13.08 -7.20
N SER A 154 -9.76 -12.87 -6.87
CA SER A 154 -10.23 -12.86 -5.48
C SER A 154 -10.09 -14.23 -4.81
N SER A 155 -10.58 -15.28 -5.46
CA SER A 155 -10.56 -16.64 -4.89
C SER A 155 -9.14 -17.18 -4.69
N ASP A 156 -8.24 -16.96 -5.64
CA ASP A 156 -6.93 -17.63 -5.63
C ASP A 156 -5.85 -16.71 -5.04
N TRP A 157 -5.71 -15.49 -5.54
CA TRP A 157 -4.58 -14.62 -5.20
C TRP A 157 -4.77 -13.88 -3.88
N PHE A 158 -5.98 -13.38 -3.59
CA PHE A 158 -6.24 -12.77 -2.27
C PHE A 158 -6.25 -13.84 -1.17
N SER A 159 -6.90 -14.99 -1.39
CA SER A 159 -6.84 -16.10 -0.44
C SER A 159 -5.40 -16.59 -0.20
N PHE A 160 -4.57 -16.62 -1.25
CA PHE A 160 -3.16 -16.94 -1.11
C PHE A 160 -2.41 -15.90 -0.28
N TYR A 161 -2.61 -14.60 -0.54
CA TYR A 161 -2.00 -13.52 0.24
C TYR A 161 -2.35 -13.65 1.72
N ASP A 162 -3.64 -13.80 2.04
CA ASP A 162 -4.11 -13.89 3.43
C ASP A 162 -3.50 -15.08 4.17
N LYS A 163 -3.42 -16.26 3.51
CA LYS A 163 -2.80 -17.45 4.11
C LYS A 163 -1.33 -17.24 4.40
N VAL A 164 -0.60 -16.62 3.48
CA VAL A 164 0.83 -16.34 3.64
C VAL A 164 1.04 -15.31 4.75
N ASP A 165 0.27 -14.22 4.74
CA ASP A 165 0.36 -13.16 5.75
C ASP A 165 0.00 -13.68 7.15
N LEU A 166 -1.07 -14.46 7.30
CA LEU A 166 -1.44 -15.10 8.56
C LEU A 166 -0.33 -16.02 9.07
N TYR A 167 0.31 -16.80 8.19
CA TYR A 167 1.40 -17.67 8.58
C TYR A 167 2.64 -16.88 9.02
N ILE A 168 2.97 -15.78 8.33
CA ILE A 168 4.06 -14.87 8.70
C ILE A 168 3.80 -14.27 10.09
N LYS A 169 2.59 -13.75 10.32
CA LYS A 169 2.18 -13.14 11.59
C LYS A 169 2.16 -14.16 12.74
N SER A 170 1.80 -15.41 12.45
CA SER A 170 1.75 -16.49 13.45
C SER A 170 3.14 -17.05 13.78
N ASN A 171 4.08 -17.04 12.84
CA ASN A 171 5.42 -17.63 12.98
C ASN A 171 6.53 -16.64 12.63
N PRO A 172 6.79 -15.62 13.47
CA PRO A 172 7.76 -14.57 13.15
C PRO A 172 9.18 -15.10 12.94
N SER A 173 9.61 -16.17 13.62
CA SER A 173 10.99 -16.67 13.50
C SER A 173 11.34 -17.29 12.14
N ASN A 174 10.38 -17.93 11.47
CA ASN A 174 10.59 -18.68 10.22
C ASN A 174 9.83 -18.09 9.03
N GLY A 175 8.85 -17.22 9.29
CA GLY A 175 7.98 -16.63 8.29
C GLY A 175 8.66 -15.61 7.38
N PHE A 176 9.82 -15.05 7.76
CA PHE A 176 10.49 -14.00 7.00
C PHE A 176 10.85 -14.40 5.55
N ILE A 177 11.12 -15.68 5.30
CA ILE A 177 11.41 -16.20 3.95
C ILE A 177 10.20 -16.04 3.02
N LEU A 178 8.98 -16.09 3.57
CA LEU A 178 7.76 -16.01 2.78
C LEU A 178 7.41 -14.59 2.33
N TRP A 179 8.04 -13.56 2.91
CA TRP A 179 7.82 -12.16 2.52
C TRP A 179 8.12 -11.91 1.04
N ASP A 180 9.11 -12.61 0.48
CA ASP A 180 9.49 -12.49 -0.93
C ASP A 180 8.40 -12.96 -1.90
N TYR A 181 7.39 -13.71 -1.42
CA TYR A 181 6.26 -14.17 -2.23
C TYR A 181 5.11 -13.16 -2.26
N LEU A 182 5.03 -12.23 -1.30
CA LEU A 182 3.96 -11.23 -1.24
C LEU A 182 3.91 -10.33 -2.48
N PRO A 183 5.04 -9.79 -3.01
CA PRO A 183 5.03 -9.00 -4.25
C PRO A 183 4.38 -9.70 -5.46
N GLN A 184 4.37 -11.04 -5.49
CA GLN A 184 3.84 -11.80 -6.63
C GLN A 184 2.32 -11.72 -6.74
N THR A 185 1.61 -11.52 -5.63
CA THR A 185 0.15 -11.36 -5.65
C THR A 185 -0.26 -10.07 -6.37
N PHE A 186 0.49 -8.99 -6.14
CA PHE A 186 0.29 -7.71 -6.81
C PHE A 186 0.62 -7.76 -8.31
N VAL A 187 1.56 -8.61 -8.73
CA VAL A 187 1.81 -8.88 -10.16
C VAL A 187 0.59 -9.54 -10.80
N ALA A 188 -0.07 -10.46 -10.10
CA ALA A 188 -1.30 -11.07 -10.60
C ALA A 188 -2.43 -10.04 -10.71
N VAL A 189 -2.56 -9.15 -9.72
CA VAL A 189 -3.49 -8.00 -9.77
C VAL A 189 -3.21 -7.11 -10.97
N ASN A 190 -1.94 -6.74 -11.22
CA ASN A 190 -1.57 -5.93 -12.38
C ASN A 190 -1.98 -6.59 -13.71
N LYS A 191 -1.84 -7.91 -13.81
CA LYS A 191 -2.25 -8.66 -15.02
C LYS A 191 -3.76 -8.67 -15.22
N ALA A 192 -4.54 -8.69 -14.14
CA ALA A 192 -6.00 -8.75 -14.18
C ALA A 192 -6.65 -7.36 -14.34
N CYS A 193 -6.17 -6.37 -13.59
CA CYS A 193 -6.79 -5.05 -13.43
C CYS A 193 -5.96 -3.90 -14.05
N GLY A 194 -4.88 -4.20 -14.76
CA GLY A 194 -4.00 -3.19 -15.36
C GLY A 194 -4.69 -2.36 -16.44
N ARG A 195 -4.63 -1.03 -16.31
CA ARG A 195 -5.19 -0.05 -17.26
C ARG A 195 -4.09 0.79 -17.92
N PRO A 196 -4.22 1.16 -19.21
CA PRO A 196 -3.22 1.97 -19.91
C PRO A 196 -3.13 3.42 -19.38
N LEU A 197 -4.14 3.88 -18.64
CA LEU A 197 -4.23 5.21 -18.03
C LEU A 197 -3.99 5.18 -16.50
N GLY A 198 -3.64 4.03 -15.92
CA GLY A 198 -3.41 3.88 -14.48
C GLY A 198 -4.63 4.28 -13.65
N LEU A 199 -4.38 5.08 -12.61
CA LEU A 199 -5.39 5.63 -11.69
C LEU A 199 -6.05 6.93 -12.22
N THR A 200 -5.62 7.45 -13.36
CA THR A 200 -6.17 8.71 -13.88
C THR A 200 -7.65 8.56 -14.27
N GLY A 201 -8.51 9.35 -13.63
CA GLY A 201 -9.97 9.28 -13.82
C GLY A 201 -10.69 8.20 -13.00
N VAL A 202 -10.03 7.53 -12.06
CA VAL A 202 -10.66 6.63 -11.07
C VAL A 202 -10.73 7.32 -9.72
N ASP A 203 -11.88 7.25 -9.06
CA ASP A 203 -12.04 7.66 -7.66
C ASP A 203 -11.35 6.63 -6.75
N PHE A 204 -10.02 6.73 -6.66
CA PHE A 204 -9.21 5.91 -5.77
C PHE A 204 -9.56 6.23 -4.32
N THR A 205 -10.05 5.23 -3.58
CA THR A 205 -10.32 5.39 -2.15
C THR A 205 -9.13 4.93 -1.34
N TRP A 206 -8.78 5.74 -0.34
CA TRP A 206 -7.83 5.35 0.68
C TRP A 206 -8.38 4.19 1.54
N PRO A 207 -7.54 3.21 1.94
CA PRO A 207 -7.92 2.12 2.82
C PRO A 207 -8.68 2.58 4.08
N LYS A 208 -9.93 2.15 4.23
CA LYS A 208 -10.84 2.40 5.35
C LYS A 208 -11.32 1.13 6.04
N THR A 209 -11.21 -0.05 5.42
CA THR A 209 -11.81 -1.29 5.95
C THR A 209 -11.38 -1.57 7.39
N ASP A 210 -10.09 -1.47 7.73
CA ASP A 210 -9.62 -1.74 9.10
C ASP A 210 -10.17 -0.74 10.12
N GLN A 211 -10.28 0.53 9.73
CA GLN A 211 -10.82 1.55 10.60
C GLN A 211 -12.30 1.28 10.87
N GLN A 212 -13.06 0.97 9.82
CA GLN A 212 -14.48 0.65 9.92
C GLN A 212 -14.71 -0.61 10.76
N GLU A 213 -13.95 -1.67 10.53
CA GLU A 213 -14.04 -2.90 11.32
C GLU A 213 -13.71 -2.66 12.80
N ASN A 214 -12.64 -1.91 13.08
CA ASN A 214 -12.24 -1.62 14.45
C ASN A 214 -13.28 -0.75 15.16
N GLU A 215 -13.89 0.21 14.47
CA GLU A 215 -15.00 1.00 14.99
C GLU A 215 -16.23 0.12 15.28
N LEU A 216 -16.59 -0.79 14.37
CA LEU A 216 -17.71 -1.72 14.56
C LEU A 216 -17.45 -2.68 15.72
N LYS A 217 -16.25 -3.27 15.82
CA LYS A 217 -15.84 -4.12 16.94
C LYS A 217 -15.94 -3.39 18.27
N LYS A 218 -15.47 -2.13 18.33
CA LYS A 218 -15.59 -1.30 19.54
C LYS A 218 -17.03 -0.99 19.90
N LYS A 219 -17.87 -0.61 18.93
CA LYS A 219 -19.30 -0.38 19.14
C LYS A 219 -19.99 -1.64 19.66
N PHE A 220 -19.72 -2.79 19.04
CA PHE A 220 -20.24 -4.08 19.48
C PHE A 220 -19.81 -4.42 20.91
N MET A 221 -18.50 -4.32 21.22
CA MET A 221 -17.99 -4.59 22.56
C MET A 221 -18.62 -3.65 23.61
N SER A 222 -18.80 -2.37 23.29
CA SER A 222 -19.46 -1.41 24.19
C SER A 222 -20.92 -1.78 24.44
N THR A 223 -21.68 -2.11 23.38
CA THR A 223 -23.08 -2.52 23.50
C THR A 223 -23.22 -3.83 24.27
N ALA A 224 -22.37 -4.81 23.97
CA ALA A 224 -22.36 -6.11 24.64
C ALA A 224 -21.97 -5.97 26.12
N ALA A 225 -21.02 -5.10 26.47
CA ALA A 225 -20.67 -4.82 27.85
C ALA A 225 -21.84 -4.20 28.64
N ILE A 226 -22.54 -3.22 28.05
CA ILE A 226 -23.76 -2.63 28.65
C ILE A 226 -24.85 -3.70 28.85
N PHE A 227 -25.04 -4.58 27.86
CA PHE A 227 -26.03 -5.64 27.93
C PHE A 227 -25.71 -6.69 29.02
N LEU A 228 -24.45 -7.12 29.11
CA LEU A 228 -24.00 -8.08 30.12
C LEU A 228 -24.01 -7.49 31.54
N ASP A 229 -23.67 -6.21 31.70
CA ASP A 229 -23.78 -5.50 32.99
C ASP A 229 -25.24 -5.39 33.46
N GLY A 230 -26.17 -5.18 32.52
CA GLY A 230 -27.61 -5.21 32.78
C GLY A 230 -28.16 -6.58 33.22
N ILE A 231 -27.51 -7.68 32.83
CA ILE A 231 -27.90 -9.05 33.23
C ILE A 231 -27.30 -9.44 34.59
N GLY A 232 -26.11 -8.93 34.94
CA GLY A 232 -25.40 -9.25 36.18
C GLY A 232 -26.03 -8.70 37.47
N GLY A 233 -26.98 -7.75 37.38
CA GLY A 233 -27.62 -7.12 38.54
C GLY A 233 -28.62 -8.01 39.30
N GLY A 234 -29.05 -9.14 38.72
CA GLY A 234 -30.13 -9.97 39.26
C GLY A 234 -29.68 -11.36 39.68
N GLY A 235 -28.88 -11.49 40.77
CA GLY A 235 -28.76 -12.67 41.65
C GLY A 235 -28.53 -14.08 41.05
N THR A 236 -28.39 -14.20 39.74
CA THR A 236 -28.28 -15.46 39.00
C THR A 236 -26.85 -15.61 38.53
N ARG A 237 -26.31 -16.84 38.64
CA ARG A 237 -24.97 -17.16 38.15
C ARG A 237 -24.84 -16.67 36.70
N ASN A 238 -23.87 -15.79 36.43
CA ASN A 238 -23.58 -15.25 35.11
C ASN A 238 -23.49 -16.38 34.07
N MET A 239 -24.60 -16.63 33.38
CA MET A 239 -24.73 -17.68 32.35
C MET A 239 -24.11 -17.21 31.02
N TRP A 240 -23.88 -15.90 30.90
CA TRP A 240 -23.39 -15.23 29.70
C TRP A 240 -22.03 -14.60 29.97
N ASP A 241 -20.99 -15.13 29.31
CA ASP A 241 -19.68 -14.48 29.18
C ASP A 241 -19.55 -13.88 27.77
N MET A 242 -18.67 -12.89 27.58
CA MET A 242 -18.47 -12.19 26.31
C MET A 242 -18.20 -13.15 25.15
N LYS A 243 -17.49 -14.26 25.42
CA LYS A 243 -17.24 -15.32 24.43
C LYS A 243 -18.52 -16.09 24.08
N SER A 244 -19.33 -16.47 25.05
CA SER A 244 -20.60 -17.17 24.84
C SER A 244 -21.62 -16.30 24.11
N PHE A 245 -21.67 -15.00 24.43
CA PHE A 245 -22.54 -14.03 23.77
C PHE A 245 -22.12 -13.78 22.31
N SER A 246 -20.81 -13.62 22.05
CA SER A 246 -20.30 -13.51 20.69
C SER A 246 -20.61 -14.77 19.87
N PHE A 247 -20.38 -15.96 20.42
CA PHE A 247 -20.70 -17.23 19.75
C PHE A 247 -22.19 -17.38 19.45
N PHE A 248 -23.08 -16.96 20.36
CA PHE A 248 -24.53 -16.99 20.14
C PHE A 248 -24.98 -16.09 18.99
N ILE A 249 -24.48 -14.86 18.92
CA ILE A 249 -24.83 -13.91 17.84
C ILE A 249 -24.29 -14.39 16.49
N TYR A 250 -23.06 -14.91 16.43
CA TYR A 250 -22.48 -15.39 15.17
C TYR A 250 -23.10 -16.71 14.70
N ARG A 251 -23.50 -17.61 15.60
CA ARG A 251 -24.19 -18.86 15.25
C ARG A 251 -25.63 -18.65 14.81
N GLY A 252 -26.32 -17.66 15.39
CA GLY A 252 -27.67 -17.28 14.95
C GLY A 252 -27.74 -16.80 13.50
N ASN A 253 -26.63 -16.28 12.95
CA ASN A 253 -26.54 -15.88 11.54
C ASN A 253 -26.25 -17.04 10.57
N GLU A 254 -25.70 -18.17 11.05
CA GLU A 254 -25.51 -19.36 10.20
C GLU A 254 -26.83 -20.10 9.98
N ASP A 255 -27.70 -20.15 11.01
CA ASP A 255 -29.00 -20.81 10.92
C ASP A 255 -30.01 -20.06 10.01
N GLU A 256 -29.85 -18.76 9.79
CA GLU A 256 -30.67 -17.99 8.83
C GLU A 256 -30.24 -18.16 7.36
N PHE A 257 -28.99 -18.57 7.09
CA PHE A 257 -28.52 -18.84 5.73
C PHE A 257 -28.93 -20.23 5.21
N GLU A 258 -29.07 -21.23 6.09
CA GLU A 258 -29.53 -22.56 5.65
C GLU A 258 -31.04 -22.63 5.34
N GLN A 259 -31.86 -21.68 5.80
CA GLN A 259 -33.30 -21.66 5.49
C GLN A 259 -33.66 -20.97 4.16
N THR A 260 -32.74 -20.24 3.51
CA THR A 260 -33.03 -19.57 2.23
C THR A 260 -32.56 -20.33 0.99
N SER A 261 -31.84 -21.45 1.15
CA SER A 261 -31.40 -22.32 0.04
C SER A 261 -32.27 -23.57 -0.20
N GLY A 262 -33.43 -23.67 0.46
CA GLY A 262 -34.37 -24.79 0.30
C GLY A 262 -35.67 -24.39 -0.40
N GLY A 263 -35.62 -23.96 -1.66
CA GLY A 263 -36.85 -23.58 -2.34
C GLY A 263 -36.74 -23.09 -3.78
N TYR A 264 -36.14 -23.87 -4.69
CA TYR A 264 -36.53 -23.85 -6.10
C TYR A 264 -36.43 -25.26 -6.69
N VAL A 265 -37.61 -25.82 -7.01
CA VAL A 265 -37.81 -26.86 -8.04
C VAL A 265 -37.68 -26.20 -9.40
#